data_AF-A0A2T1EF84-F1
#
_entry.id   AF-A0A2T1EF84-F1
#
_cell.length_a   1.000
_cell.length_b   1.000
_cell.length_c   1.000
_cell.angle_alpha   90.00
_cell.angle_beta   90.00
_cell.angle_gamma   90.00
#
_symmetry.space_group_name_H-M   'P 1'
#
loop_
_entity.id
_entity.type
_entity.pdbx_description
1 polymer ?
#
loop_
_entity_poly.entity_id
_entity_poly.type
_entity_poly.pdbx_seq_one_letter_code
_entity_poly.pdbx_strand_id
1 'polypeptide(L)' 'MPKKMQLPPQIPQSKDELERAVSLLGNRIQADLRSKPAQELVALLGHYPSPEEATVWKQSLKQMTRPKRQRYGENNDD' A
#
# COMPACT_ATOMS: atom_id res chain seq x y z
N MET A 1 -4.45 -0.43 20.68
CA MET A 1 -4.68 0.78 19.86
C MET A 1 -5.09 0.32 18.47
N PRO A 2 -6.26 0.70 17.94
CA PRO A 2 -6.63 0.31 16.58
C PRO A 2 -5.59 0.92 15.64
N LYS A 3 -4.88 0.08 14.88
CA LYS A 3 -3.97 0.53 13.82
C LYS A 3 -4.83 1.30 12.83
N LYS A 4 -4.85 2.63 12.92
CA LYS A 4 -5.43 3.50 11.90
C LYS A 4 -4.94 2.96 10.56
N MET A 5 -5.84 2.56 9.67
CA MET A 5 -5.49 2.14 8.32
C MET A 5 -4.84 3.35 7.65
N GLN A 6 -3.51 3.44 7.75
CA GLN A 6 -2.76 4.49 7.09
C GLN A 6 -2.82 4.12 5.61
N LEU A 7 -3.50 4.96 4.85
CA LEU A 7 -3.54 4.87 3.41
C LEU A 7 -2.54 5.87 2.83
N PRO A 8 -1.90 5.54 1.70
CA PRO A 8 -1.10 6.53 1.00
C PRO A 8 -1.97 7.71 0.57
N PRO A 9 -1.41 8.93 0.47
CA PRO A 9 -2.15 10.11 0.06
C PRO A 9 -2.73 9.97 -1.35
N GLN A 10 -2.08 9.17 -2.21
CA GLN A 10 -2.61 8.79 -3.51
C GLN A 10 -2.76 7.27 -3.59
N ILE A 11 -3.93 6.82 -4.06
CA ILE A 11 -4.17 5.40 -4.31
C ILE A 11 -4.18 5.16 -5.83
N PRO A 12 -3.31 4.29 -6.34
CA PRO A 12 -3.32 3.95 -7.75
C PRO A 12 -4.66 3.32 -8.15
N GLN A 13 -5.24 3.77 -9.26
CA GLN A 13 -6.57 3.34 -9.70
C GLN A 13 -6.53 2.13 -10.62
N SER A 14 -5.39 1.88 -11.28
CA SER A 14 -5.21 0.73 -12.15
C SER A 14 -4.65 -0.47 -11.39
N LYS A 15 -5.06 -1.68 -11.82
CA LYS A 15 -4.54 -2.93 -11.25
C LYS A 15 -3.03 -3.04 -11.40
N ASP A 16 -2.50 -2.74 -12.58
CA ASP A 16 -1.05 -2.72 -12.84
C ASP A 16 -0.31 -1.78 -11.89
N GLU A 17 -0.82 -0.56 -11.73
CA GLU A 17 -0.24 0.45 -10.83
C GLU A 17 -0.27 0.00 -9.36
N LEU A 18 -1.36 -0.66 -8.92
CA LEU A 18 -1.46 -1.23 -7.59
C LEU A 18 -0.46 -2.38 -7.37
N GLU A 19 -0.33 -3.31 -8.33
CA GLU A 19 0.62 -4.41 -8.25
C GLU A 19 2.08 -3.91 -8.23
N ARG A 20 2.36 -2.86 -9.02
CA ARG A 20 3.65 -2.15 -9.02
C ARG A 20 3.92 -1.47 -7.67
N ALA A 21 2.95 -0.70 -7.16
CA ALA A 21 3.07 -0.06 -5.85
C ALA A 21 3.32 -1.10 -4.74
N VAL A 22 2.56 -2.20 -4.69
CA VAL A 22 2.74 -3.28 -3.71
C VAL A 22 4.14 -3.91 -3.80
N SER A 23 4.67 -4.07 -5.01
CA SER A 23 6.01 -4.61 -5.25
C SER A 23 7.10 -3.64 -4.78
N LEU A 24 6.99 -2.37 -5.14
CA LEU A 24 7.91 -1.31 -4.73
C LEU A 24 7.91 -1.10 -3.21
N LEU A 25 6.73 -1.14 -2.58
CA LEU A 25 6.60 -1.12 -1.13
C LEU A 25 7.27 -2.33 -0.49
N GLY A 26 7.15 -3.52 -1.08
CA GLY A 26 7.88 -4.72 -0.63
C GLY A 26 9.38 -4.50 -0.58
N ASN A 27 9.94 -3.96 -1.67
CA ASN A 27 11.36 -3.62 -1.73
C ASN A 27 11.73 -2.55 -0.69
N ARG A 28 10.90 -1.50 -0.54
CA ARG A 28 11.10 -0.40 0.42
C ARG A 28 11.17 -0.87 1.89
N ILE A 29 10.39 -1.89 2.24
CA ILE A 29 10.37 -2.49 3.58
C ILE A 29 11.70 -3.20 3.88
N GLN A 30 12.28 -3.86 2.87
CA GLN A 30 13.52 -4.62 3.03
C GLN A 30 14.76 -3.72 2.96
N ALA A 31 14.76 -2.73 2.07
CA ALA A 31 15.88 -1.82 1.86
C ALA A 31 15.40 -0.50 1.25
N ASP A 32 16.25 0.52 1.24
CA ASP A 32 15.91 1.77 0.57
C ASP A 32 15.87 1.60 -0.96
N LEU A 33 14.89 2.22 -1.61
CA LEU A 33 14.73 2.14 -3.06
C LEU A 33 15.74 3.05 -3.77
N ARG A 34 16.27 2.59 -4.90
CA ARG A 34 17.09 3.43 -5.78
C ARG A 34 16.27 4.62 -6.31
N SER A 35 16.95 5.67 -6.77
CA SER A 35 16.30 6.93 -7.19
C SER A 35 15.16 6.75 -8.20
N LYS A 36 15.31 5.89 -9.22
CA LYS A 36 14.23 5.60 -10.19
C LYS A 36 12.98 4.97 -9.54
N PRO A 37 13.06 3.77 -8.91
CA PRO A 37 11.90 3.15 -8.28
C PRO A 37 11.33 3.95 -7.11
N ALA A 38 12.14 4.76 -6.42
CA ALA A 38 11.66 5.67 -5.39
C ALA A 38 10.76 6.78 -5.99
N GLN A 39 11.17 7.41 -7.11
CA GLN A 39 10.33 8.39 -7.78
C GLN A 39 9.06 7.78 -8.36
N GLU A 40 9.13 6.57 -8.91
CA GLU A 40 7.95 5.83 -9.34
C GLU A 40 6.99 5.57 -8.18
N LEU A 41 7.51 5.15 -7.02
CA LEU A 41 6.70 4.94 -5.82
C LEU A 41 6.01 6.23 -5.36
N VAL A 42 6.71 7.37 -5.39
CA VAL A 42 6.14 8.68 -5.06
C VAL A 42 5.10 9.10 -6.08
N ALA A 43 5.32 8.86 -7.37
CA ALA A 43 4.34 9.18 -8.41
C ALA A 43 3.04 8.36 -8.26
N LEU A 44 3.16 7.11 -7.83
CA LEU A 44 2.02 6.21 -7.60
C LEU A 44 1.27 6.53 -6.31
N LEU A 45 2.00 6.82 -5.22
CA LEU A 45 1.46 6.94 -3.86
C LEU A 45 1.35 8.37 -3.34
N GLY A 46 1.86 9.35 -4.09
CA GLY A 46 1.93 10.77 -3.72
C GLY A 46 3.05 11.11 -2.73
N HIS A 47 3.60 10.12 -2.01
CA HIS A 47 4.65 10.32 -1.03
C HIS A 47 5.56 9.10 -0.89
N TYR A 48 6.80 9.31 -0.44
CA TYR A 48 7.75 8.22 -0.20
C TYR A 48 7.57 7.71 1.23
N PRO A 49 7.08 6.47 1.43
CA PRO A 49 6.80 5.98 2.78
C PRO A 49 8.05 5.62 3.57
N SER A 50 7.92 5.73 4.89
CA SER A 50 8.80 5.06 5.85
C SER A 50 8.62 3.52 5.79
N PRO A 51 9.58 2.70 6.24
CA PRO A 51 9.45 1.23 6.20
C PRO A 51 8.22 0.71 6.98
N GLU A 52 7.85 1.40 8.06
CA GLU A 52 6.64 1.10 8.84
C GLU A 52 5.36 1.40 8.04
N GLU A 53 5.28 2.59 7.44
CA GLU A 53 4.17 2.99 6.58
C GLU A 53 4.05 2.08 5.36
N ALA A 54 5.18 1.73 4.74
CA ALA A 54 5.21 0.86 3.58
C ALA A 54 4.60 -0.52 3.88
N THR A 55 4.83 -1.03 5.09
CA THR A 55 4.23 -2.29 5.57
C THR A 55 2.71 -2.19 5.71
N VAL A 56 2.20 -1.05 6.21
CA VAL A 56 0.76 -0.81 6.34
C VAL A 56 0.13 -0.61 4.97
N TRP A 57 0.71 0.25 4.13
CA TRP A 57 0.20 0.59 2.81
C TRP A 57 0.18 -0.64 1.90
N LYS A 58 1.22 -1.48 1.94
CA LYS A 58 1.28 -2.72 1.16
C LYS A 58 0.11 -3.63 1.48
N GLN A 59 -0.23 -3.78 2.76
CA GLN A 59 -1.36 -4.60 3.18
C GLN A 59 -2.69 -4.00 2.73
N SER A 60 -2.87 -2.68 2.87
CA SER A 60 -4.07 -1.97 2.42
C SER A 60 -4.27 -2.11 0.91
N LEU A 61 -3.23 -1.82 0.11
CA LEU A 61 -3.30 -1.93 -1.36
C LEU A 61 -3.50 -3.37 -1.83
N LYS A 62 -2.88 -4.36 -1.17
CA LYS A 62 -3.09 -5.79 -1.48
C LYS A 62 -4.52 -6.26 -1.20
N GLN A 63 -5.22 -5.64 -0.27
CA GLN A 63 -6.65 -5.89 -0.07
C GLN A 63 -7.50 -5.28 -1.19
N MET A 64 -7.07 -4.14 -1.75
CA MET A 64 -7.75 -3.48 -2.87
C MET A 64 -7.52 -4.17 -4.21
N THR A 65 -6.35 -4.80 -4.42
CA THR A 65 -6.07 -5.57 -5.64
C THR A 65 -6.86 -6.87 -5.74
N ARG A 66 -7.36 -7.40 -4.61
CA ARG A 66 -8.25 -8.56 -4.64
C ARG A 66 -9.60 -8.11 -5.20
N PRO A 67 -10.05 -8.68 -6.34
CA PRO A 67 -11.37 -8.38 -6.86
C PRO A 67 -12.40 -8.69 -5.78
N LYS A 68 -13.31 -7.74 -5.57
CA LYS A 68 -14.32 -7.69 -4.52
C LYS A 68 -15.20 -8.95 -4.53
N ARG A 69 -14.75 -10.04 -3.89
CA ARG A 69 -15.66 -10.90 -3.14
C ARG A 69 -15.89 -10.20 -1.81
N GLN A 70 -16.83 -9.26 -1.87
CA GLN A 70 -17.58 -8.67 -0.77
C GLN A 70 -17.40 -9.45 0.55
N ARG A 71 -16.56 -8.94 1.44
CA ARG A 71 -16.68 -9.12 2.89
C ARG A 71 -16.35 -7.80 3.54
N TYR A 72 -17.38 -6.96 3.60
CA TYR A 72 -17.62 -6.20 4.83
C TYR A 72 -17.68 -7.25 5.94
N GLY A 73 -16.72 -7.17 6.87
CA GLY A 73 -16.65 -7.97 8.07
C GLY A 73 -15.97 -7.12 9.14
N GLU A 74 -16.44 -5.89 9.25
CA GLU A 74 -16.19 -5.03 10.40
C GLU A 74 -17.22 -5.44 11.46
N ASN A 75 -16.72 -5.72 12.68
CA ASN A 75 -17.45 -5.88 13.94
C ASN A 75 -18.13 -7.24 14.22
N ASN A 76 -17.46 -8.06 15.03
CA ASN A 76 -18.11 -8.82 16.11
C ASN A 76 -17.14 -8.77 17.30
N ASP A 77 -17.29 -7.73 18.11
CA ASP A 77 -17.11 -7.85 19.56
C ASP A 77 -18.41 -8.52 20.07
N ASP A 78 -18.28 -9.71 20.65
CA ASP A 78 -19.14 -10.27 21.70
C ASP A 78 -18.24 -11.08 22.66
#